data_AF-A0A0J1MNZ7-F1
#
_entry.id   AF-A0A0J1MNZ7-F1
#
_cell.length_a   1.000
_cell.length_b   1.000
_cell.length_c   1.000
_cell.angle_alpha   90.00
_cell.angle_beta   90.00
_cell.angle_gamma   90.00
#
_symmetry.space_group_name_H-M   'P 1'
#
loop_
_entity.id
_entity.type
_entity.pdbx_description
1 polymer ?
#
loop_
_entity_poly.entity_id
_entity_poly.type
_entity_poly.pdbx_seq_one_letter_code
_entity_poly.pdbx_strand_id
1 'polypeptide(L)'
;MANIQFITDSRGQRISAVVPIELFEKLTRDSDIAELYEPVQNETGTSDNVRYPNEVINILSEKGCTMQAAWRVYRGLTQKQVAEALGIKQSTVSEFEKSERPRKDNLERLATLYKCSPEQLTLE
;
A
#
# COMPACT_ATOMS: atom_id res chain seq x y z
N MET A 1 27.91 -35.54 5.01
CA MET A 1 26.50 -35.38 4.60
C MET A 1 25.66 -35.44 5.84
N ALA A 2 24.81 -34.43 6.11
CA ALA A 2 23.95 -34.45 7.28
C ALA A 2 22.89 -35.55 7.13
N ASN A 3 22.80 -36.45 8.10
CA ASN A 3 21.83 -37.53 8.09
C ASN A 3 20.48 -37.00 8.62
N ILE A 4 19.60 -36.61 7.70
CA ILE A 4 18.28 -36.04 8.02
C ILE A 4 17.23 -37.13 7.80
N GLN A 5 16.45 -37.43 8.84
CA GLN A 5 15.32 -38.36 8.76
C GLN A 5 14.02 -37.57 8.62
N PHE A 6 13.10 -38.05 7.78
CA PHE A 6 11.80 -37.40 7.59
C PHE A 6 10.68 -38.25 8.20
N ILE A 7 9.76 -37.58 8.89
CA ILE A 7 8.52 -38.17 9.37
C ILE A 7 7.40 -37.71 8.42
N THR A 8 6.66 -38.67 7.88
CA THR A 8 5.60 -38.42 6.88
C THR A 8 4.22 -38.71 7.45
N ASP A 9 3.20 -38.02 6.94
CA ASP A 9 1.80 -38.34 7.21
C ASP A 9 1.35 -39.63 6.48
N SER A 10 0.06 -39.99 6.64
CA SER A 10 -0.54 -41.17 6.00
C SER A 10 -0.63 -41.07 4.47
N ARG A 11 -0.38 -39.89 3.90
CA ARG A 11 -0.35 -39.63 2.44
C ARG A 11 1.09 -39.55 1.90
N GLY A 12 2.09 -39.76 2.76
CA GLY A 12 3.51 -39.68 2.39
C GLY A 12 4.07 -38.26 2.32
N GLN A 13 3.31 -37.24 2.75
CA GLN A 13 3.80 -35.87 2.82
C GLN A 13 4.70 -35.70 4.04
N ARG A 14 5.91 -35.14 3.84
CA ARG A 14 6.85 -34.86 4.93
C ARG A 14 6.28 -33.75 5.81
N ILE A 15 6.05 -34.05 7.08
CA ILE A 15 5.47 -33.10 8.05
C ILE A 15 6.50 -32.63 9.08
N SER A 16 7.53 -33.42 9.35
CA SER A 16 8.65 -33.01 10.19
C SER A 16 9.93 -33.75 9.80
N ALA A 17 11.05 -33.27 10.32
CA ALA A 17 12.35 -33.89 10.12
C ALA A 17 13.10 -33.97 11.45
N VAL A 18 13.81 -35.08 11.65
CA VAL A 18 14.80 -35.24 12.71
C VAL A 18 16.15 -34.92 12.09
N VAL A 19 16.77 -33.84 12.59
CA VAL A 19 18.07 -33.35 12.13
C VAL A 19 19.12 -33.56 13.23
N PRO A 20 20.40 -33.74 12.87
CA PRO A 20 21.48 -33.74 13.86
C PRO A 20 21.50 -32.44 14.67
N ILE A 21 21.77 -32.53 15.98
CA ILE A 21 21.71 -31.38 16.89
C ILE A 21 22.63 -30.23 16.44
N GLU A 22 23.82 -30.54 15.94
CA GLU A 22 24.77 -29.54 15.42
C GLU A 22 24.22 -28.75 14.22
N LEU A 23 23.43 -29.41 13.36
CA LEU A 23 22.78 -28.76 12.21
C LEU A 23 21.64 -27.86 12.69
N PHE A 24 20.84 -28.32 13.65
CA PHE A 24 19.78 -27.51 14.25
C PHE A 24 20.34 -26.27 14.95
N GLU A 25 21.38 -26.43 15.76
CA GLU A 25 22.02 -25.31 16.46
C GLU A 25 22.64 -24.29 15.51
N LYS A 26 23.16 -24.74 14.36
CA LYS A 26 23.66 -23.83 13.31
C LYS A 26 22.52 -23.04 12.67
N LEU A 27 21.43 -23.73 12.27
CA LEU A 27 20.28 -23.09 11.63
C LEU A 27 19.52 -22.14 12.56
N THR A 28 19.42 -22.49 13.84
CA THR A 28 18.77 -21.66 14.87
C THR A 28 19.64 -20.51 15.33
N ARG A 29 20.97 -20.64 15.26
CA ARG A 29 21.85 -19.49 15.42
C ARG A 29 21.52 -18.45 14.37
N ASP A 30 21.43 -18.84 13.09
CA ASP A 30 21.24 -17.92 11.96
C ASP A 30 19.81 -17.34 11.83
N SER A 31 18.79 -17.97 12.42
CA SER A 31 17.39 -17.55 12.22
C SER A 31 16.97 -16.28 12.96
N ASP A 32 17.66 -15.90 14.03
CA ASP A 32 17.37 -14.71 14.85
C ASP A 32 18.52 -13.69 14.87
N ILE A 33 19.50 -13.82 13.97
CA ILE A 33 20.63 -12.89 13.92
C ILE A 33 20.19 -11.61 13.23
N ALA A 34 19.92 -10.57 14.02
CA ALA A 34 19.70 -9.21 13.54
C ALA A 34 20.81 -8.74 12.57
N GLU A 35 22.04 -9.23 12.71
CA GLU A 35 23.21 -8.92 11.87
C GLU A 35 23.18 -9.60 10.48
N LEU A 36 22.29 -10.57 10.22
CA LEU A 36 22.05 -11.13 8.89
C LEU A 36 20.98 -10.35 8.10
N TYR A 37 20.26 -9.44 8.76
CA TYR A 37 19.34 -8.54 8.08
C TYR A 37 20.14 -7.35 7.56
N GLU A 38 20.10 -7.15 6.24
CA GLU A 38 20.47 -5.85 5.69
C GLU A 38 19.37 -4.85 6.05
N PRO A 39 19.72 -3.64 6.52
CA PRO A 39 18.72 -2.60 6.72
C PRO A 39 18.05 -2.35 5.37
N VAL A 40 16.72 -2.46 5.34
CA VAL A 40 15.96 -2.05 4.15
C VAL A 40 16.28 -0.59 3.90
N GLN A 41 16.89 -0.29 2.75
CA GLN A 41 17.09 1.09 2.30
C GLN A 41 15.74 1.68 1.92
N ASN A 42 14.97 2.12 2.91
CA ASN A 42 13.84 3.00 2.67
C ASN A 42 14.41 4.41 2.66
N GLU A 43 14.55 4.98 1.46
CA GLU A 43 14.69 6.42 1.33
C GLU A 43 13.43 7.04 1.91
N THR A 44 13.56 7.90 2.93
CA THR A 44 12.42 8.59 3.49
C THR A 44 11.80 9.49 2.43
N GLY A 45 10.63 9.11 1.92
CA GLY A 45 9.87 9.88 0.94
C GLY A 45 9.09 11.02 1.60
N THR A 46 8.65 12.00 0.82
CA THR A 46 7.81 13.10 1.32
C THR A 46 6.48 12.58 1.88
N SER A 47 6.05 11.40 1.43
CA SER A 47 4.79 10.76 1.79
C SER A 47 4.86 9.74 2.94
N ASP A 48 6.04 9.49 3.53
CA ASP A 48 6.25 8.42 4.54
C ASP A 48 5.33 8.52 5.76
N ASN A 49 4.94 9.74 6.13
CA ASN A 49 4.06 10.00 7.28
C ASN A 49 2.59 10.19 6.89
N VAL A 50 2.24 10.08 5.62
CA VAL A 50 0.87 10.24 5.14
C VAL A 50 0.11 8.94 5.37
N ARG A 51 -0.99 9.02 6.12
CA ARG A 51 -1.85 7.87 6.41
C ARG A 51 -3.06 7.90 5.49
N TYR A 52 -3.42 6.76 4.92
CA TYR A 52 -4.59 6.63 4.04
C TYR A 52 -5.60 5.67 4.65
N PRO A 53 -6.91 5.93 4.57
CA PRO A 53 -7.91 4.92 4.87
C PRO A 53 -7.76 3.72 3.93
N ASN A 54 -7.87 2.51 4.47
CA ASN A 54 -7.74 1.28 3.66
C ASN A 54 -8.77 1.23 2.52
N GLU A 55 -9.98 1.75 2.75
CA GLU A 55 -11.03 1.80 1.74
C GLU A 55 -10.63 2.65 0.53
N VAL A 56 -9.90 3.75 0.74
CA VAL A 56 -9.41 4.60 -0.36
C VAL A 56 -8.40 3.81 -1.21
N ILE A 57 -7.48 3.08 -0.55
CA ILE A 57 -6.47 2.25 -1.24
C ILE A 57 -7.13 1.11 -2.01
N ASN A 58 -8.15 0.47 -1.42
CA ASN A 58 -8.92 -0.58 -2.11
C ASN A 58 -9.62 -0.02 -3.34
N ILE A 59 -10.28 1.13 -3.24
CA ILE A 59 -10.92 1.79 -4.38
C ILE A 59 -9.91 2.11 -5.48
N LEU A 60 -8.75 2.66 -5.12
CA LEU A 60 -7.68 2.98 -6.06
C LEU A 60 -7.23 1.72 -6.83
N SER A 61 -6.94 0.64 -6.10
CA SER A 61 -6.46 -0.62 -6.68
C SER A 61 -7.53 -1.31 -7.54
N GLU A 62 -8.75 -1.46 -7.03
CA GLU A 62 -9.84 -2.16 -7.72
C GLU A 62 -10.31 -1.44 -8.99
N LYS A 63 -10.32 -0.10 -8.98
CA LYS A 63 -10.79 0.71 -10.11
C LYS A 63 -9.67 1.18 -11.04
N GLY A 64 -8.41 1.02 -10.66
CA GLY A 64 -7.26 1.52 -11.41
C GLY A 64 -7.34 3.03 -11.65
N CYS A 65 -7.73 3.79 -10.62
CA CYS A 65 -7.94 5.23 -10.73
C CYS A 65 -6.91 6.02 -9.91
N THR A 66 -6.91 7.33 -10.08
CA THR A 66 -6.05 8.25 -9.33
C THR A 66 -6.53 8.45 -7.89
N MET A 67 -5.65 8.93 -7.00
CA MET A 67 -6.00 9.21 -5.61
C MET A 67 -7.16 10.21 -5.48
N GLN A 68 -7.24 11.21 -6.36
CA GLN A 68 -8.34 12.18 -6.31
C GLN A 68 -9.69 11.51 -6.63
N ALA A 69 -9.70 10.61 -7.62
CA ALA A 69 -10.89 9.84 -7.98
C ALA A 69 -11.28 8.84 -6.86
N ALA A 70 -10.29 8.18 -6.25
CA ALA A 70 -10.53 7.24 -5.15
C ALA A 70 -11.15 7.94 -3.94
N TRP A 71 -10.61 9.09 -3.52
CA TRP A 71 -11.18 9.91 -2.44
C TRP A 71 -12.58 10.42 -2.76
N ARG A 72 -12.83 10.86 -4.00
CA ARG A 72 -14.17 11.28 -4.43
C ARG A 72 -15.19 10.16 -4.23
N VAL A 73 -14.85 8.94 -4.67
CA VAL A 73 -15.72 7.76 -4.55
C VAL A 73 -15.90 7.37 -3.08
N TYR A 74 -14.83 7.41 -2.28
CA TYR A 74 -14.90 7.17 -0.83
C TYR A 74 -15.85 8.15 -0.12
N ARG A 75 -15.92 9.39 -0.59
CA ARG A 75 -16.90 10.40 -0.11
C ARG A 75 -18.29 10.26 -0.71
N GLY A 76 -18.53 9.29 -1.60
CA GLY A 76 -19.81 9.06 -2.25
C GLY A 76 -20.20 10.17 -3.23
N LEU A 77 -19.23 10.92 -3.75
CA LEU A 77 -19.46 12.07 -4.62
C LEU A 77 -19.34 11.69 -6.11
N THR A 78 -20.23 12.26 -6.91
CA THR A 78 -20.09 12.25 -8.38
C THR A 78 -19.20 13.40 -8.86
N GLN A 79 -18.60 13.27 -10.04
CA GLN A 79 -17.82 14.38 -10.63
C GLN A 79 -18.67 15.65 -10.80
N LYS A 80 -19.98 15.51 -11.07
CA LYS A 80 -20.91 16.62 -11.19
C LYS A 80 -21.10 17.35 -9.86
N GLN A 81 -21.32 16.62 -8.77
CA GLN A 81 -21.44 17.21 -7.43
C GLN A 81 -20.16 17.94 -7.00
N VAL A 82 -18.99 17.39 -7.32
CA VAL A 82 -17.71 18.05 -7.07
C VAL A 82 -17.59 19.34 -7.88
N ALA A 83 -17.97 19.29 -9.15
CA ALA A 83 -17.95 20.44 -10.03
C ALA A 83 -18.87 21.56 -9.53
N GLU A 84 -20.09 21.22 -9.12
CA GLU A 84 -21.05 22.15 -8.52
C GLU A 84 -20.51 22.76 -7.22
N ALA A 85 -19.94 21.94 -6.32
CA ALA A 85 -19.38 22.41 -5.06
C ALA A 85 -18.17 23.34 -5.25
N LEU A 86 -17.37 23.13 -6.29
CA LEU A 86 -16.20 23.95 -6.61
C LEU A 86 -16.50 25.11 -7.58
N GLY A 87 -17.72 25.20 -8.12
CA GLY A 87 -18.08 26.20 -9.13
C GLY A 87 -17.32 26.05 -10.45
N ILE A 88 -16.96 24.83 -10.83
CA ILE A 88 -16.21 24.51 -12.06
C ILE A 88 -17.04 23.59 -12.98
N LYS A 89 -16.53 23.30 -14.18
CA LYS A 89 -17.16 22.37 -15.10
C LYS A 89 -16.86 20.92 -14.68
N GLN A 90 -17.81 20.00 -14.91
CA GLN A 90 -17.58 18.56 -14.71
C GLN A 90 -16.37 18.05 -15.51
N SER A 91 -16.17 18.55 -16.72
CA SER A 91 -15.00 18.21 -17.55
C SER A 91 -13.68 18.55 -16.86
N THR A 92 -13.63 19.63 -16.09
CA THR A 92 -12.45 20.04 -15.32
C THR A 92 -12.15 19.05 -14.19
N VAL A 93 -13.18 18.53 -13.50
CA VAL A 93 -13.00 17.47 -12.50
C VAL A 93 -12.48 16.18 -13.15
N SER A 94 -13.01 15.82 -14.33
CA SER A 94 -12.51 14.67 -15.10
C SER A 94 -11.04 14.84 -15.49
N GLU A 95 -10.61 16.05 -15.82
CA GLU A 95 -9.21 16.37 -16.12
C GLU A 95 -8.31 16.28 -14.89
N PHE A 96 -8.78 16.76 -13.73
CA PHE A 96 -8.06 16.60 -12.46
C PHE A 96 -7.82 15.13 -12.13
N GLU A 97 -8.83 14.29 -12.31
CA GLU A 97 -8.77 12.85 -12.03
C GLU A 97 -7.93 12.06 -13.04
N LYS A 98 -7.47 12.68 -14.12
CA LYS A 98 -6.53 12.09 -15.10
C LYS A 98 -5.11 12.60 -14.94
N SER A 99 -4.90 13.64 -14.14
CA SER A 99 -3.60 14.26 -13.98
C SER A 99 -2.79 13.55 -12.91
N GLU A 100 -1.63 13.02 -13.28
CA GLU A 100 -0.66 12.45 -12.32
C GLU A 100 0.06 13.55 -11.51
N ARG A 101 0.08 14.79 -12.01
CA ARG A 101 0.74 15.94 -11.38
C ARG A 101 -0.21 17.13 -11.25
N PRO A 102 -1.22 17.04 -10.37
CA PRO A 102 -2.20 18.10 -10.18
C PRO A 102 -1.55 19.37 -9.61
N ARG A 103 -2.09 20.53 -10.00
CA ARG A 103 -1.66 21.83 -9.46
C ARG A 103 -2.03 21.92 -7.98
N LYS A 104 -1.16 22.54 -7.19
CA LYS A 104 -1.33 22.71 -5.73
C LYS A 104 -2.67 23.34 -5.35
N ASP A 105 -3.09 24.41 -6.03
CA ASP A 105 -4.38 25.07 -5.78
C ASP A 105 -5.59 24.14 -5.98
N ASN A 106 -5.54 23.25 -6.98
CA ASN A 106 -6.61 22.28 -7.22
C ASN A 106 -6.64 21.21 -6.13
N LEU A 107 -5.47 20.75 -5.67
CA LEU A 107 -5.36 19.80 -4.57
C LEU A 107 -5.95 20.37 -3.29
N GLU A 108 -5.63 21.62 -2.93
CA GLU A 108 -6.13 22.26 -1.71
C GLU A 108 -7.67 22.39 -1.73
N ARG A 109 -8.24 22.76 -2.88
CA ARG A 109 -9.70 22.85 -3.07
C ARG A 109 -10.38 21.49 -2.95
N LEU A 110 -9.82 20.44 -3.58
CA LEU A 110 -10.34 19.08 -3.49
C LEU A 110 -10.18 18.51 -2.08
N ALA A 111 -9.03 18.73 -1.43
CA ALA A 111 -8.72 18.26 -0.09
C ALA A 111 -9.71 18.82 0.94
N THR A 112 -10.01 20.11 0.83
CA THR A 112 -11.03 20.78 1.65
C THR A 112 -12.40 20.12 1.46
N LEU A 113 -12.83 19.90 0.21
CA LEU A 113 -14.12 19.27 -0.09
C LEU A 113 -14.18 17.82 0.41
N TYR A 114 -13.10 17.07 0.25
CA TYR A 114 -13.00 15.67 0.66
C TYR A 114 -12.60 15.49 2.11
N LYS A 115 -12.42 16.58 2.89
CA LYS A 115 -12.02 16.53 4.31
C LYS A 115 -10.80 15.62 4.53
N CYS A 116 -9.76 15.86 3.75
CA CYS A 116 -8.46 15.18 3.80
C CYS A 116 -7.34 16.23 3.61
N SER A 117 -6.08 15.84 3.75
CA SER A 117 -4.96 16.73 3.45
C SER A 117 -4.57 16.66 1.95
N PRO A 118 -3.99 17.73 1.37
CA PRO A 118 -3.54 17.73 -0.02
C PRO A 118 -2.56 16.60 -0.36
N GLU A 119 -1.71 16.22 0.60
CA GLU A 119 -0.73 15.14 0.46
C GLU A 119 -1.42 13.78 0.31
N GLN A 120 -2.62 13.61 0.90
CA GLN A 120 -3.40 12.38 0.76
C GLN A 120 -4.03 12.20 -0.63
N LEU A 121 -3.94 13.20 -1.52
CA LEU A 121 -4.51 13.19 -2.87
C LEU A 121 -3.50 12.87 -3.96
N THR A 122 -2.28 12.48 -3.57
CA THR A 122 -1.18 12.11 -4.46
C THR A 122 -0.48 10.88 -3.91
N LEU A 123 -0.01 10.00 -4.79
CA LEU A 123 0.97 8.97 -4.47
C LEU A 123 2.27 9.38 -5.15
N GLU A 124 3.38 9.37 -4.42
CA GLU A 124 4.73 9.53 -4.99
C GLU A 124 5.16 8.28 -5.79
#